data_AF-A0A7X6P9X9-F1
#
_entry.id   AF-A0A7X6P9X9-F1
#
_cell.length_a   1.000
_cell.length_b   1.000
_cell.length_c   1.000
_cell.angle_alpha   90.00
_cell.angle_beta   90.00
_cell.angle_gamma   90.00
#
_symmetry.space_group_name_H-M   'P 1'
#
loop_
_entity.id
_entity.type
_entity.pdbx_description
1 polymer ?
#
loop_
_entity_poly.entity_id
_entity_poly.type
_entity_poly.pdbx_seq_one_letter_code
_entity_poly.pdbx_strand_id
1 'polypeptide(L)'
;MNKKTSGKFILVLVIFLAGISISCAYSFWEDSDLIPEVRTEVYNSILSVNDTYHSDPHTISRLGVNHPFQTLRKFRRCTREAFLPGEKSHSFVQYAYADSEIYYSMDINFTAGYDQRSDDPGNYGFFYKGIRFNSQCNDRFRVRGNWWNGAFHGSRSYWEQSPLIDGYNNQNPNKNLLDNMNGDISYNNKYFNAAVGRGRFQIGNSVSGSIILSDKVNEYDYLLLEQRVGKFSFSLLNSILKPDSTKTPDTEDYPGKFFALHQMMYKPLDGLELFVGETVVYGSHYDLSYMLPFYFWRVGKYGMQEKDNLMIYGGANYYPASNLVIYLNVAIDELTYNKIFTDWWGNKYGVQTGVSIKMPKFALTKNESPVITLEATAIRPWTYTHYDNVTMYSNERLPLGYPKGSNLVDLTAELNLPLPWEMRWDSQFSCTWQGSVGNDWRLNYHTYFPGDIVNTAEAYWLEGDVSFTPVWTNTIHLDFMAHHSFILGHSSTLNKESRHQLFLSWQFFY
;
A
#
# COMPACT_ATOMS: atom_id res chain seq x y z
N MET A 1 -5.95 -42.69 61.75
CA MET A 1 -4.98 -42.14 60.78
C MET A 1 -4.84 -43.11 59.61
N ASN A 2 -4.91 -42.56 58.39
CA ASN A 2 -4.64 -43.20 57.09
C ASN A 2 -5.52 -44.37 56.63
N LYS A 3 -6.34 -44.14 55.59
CA LYS A 3 -6.05 -44.63 54.23
C LYS A 3 -7.00 -44.03 53.18
N LYS A 4 -6.40 -43.79 52.01
CA LYS A 4 -6.94 -43.23 50.76
C LYS A 4 -8.07 -44.08 50.17
N THR A 5 -9.07 -43.42 49.60
CA THR A 5 -9.92 -43.92 48.52
C THR A 5 -10.00 -42.90 47.39
N SER A 6 -10.00 -43.44 46.18
CA SER A 6 -9.92 -42.83 44.86
C SER A 6 -11.21 -42.09 44.44
N GLY A 7 -11.06 -40.99 43.69
CA GLY A 7 -12.11 -40.40 42.86
C GLY A 7 -11.54 -40.06 41.48
N LYS A 8 -11.90 -40.87 40.48
CA LYS A 8 -11.52 -40.73 39.07
C LYS A 8 -12.20 -39.48 38.49
N PHE A 9 -11.43 -38.55 37.93
CA PHE A 9 -11.96 -37.49 37.07
C PHE A 9 -12.29 -38.09 35.70
N ILE A 10 -13.58 -38.18 35.40
CA ILE A 10 -14.11 -38.48 34.07
C ILE A 10 -14.38 -37.12 33.42
N LEU A 11 -13.57 -36.72 32.45
CA LEU A 11 -13.92 -35.66 31.50
C LEU A 11 -14.51 -36.34 30.27
N VAL A 12 -15.84 -36.36 30.17
CA VAL A 12 -16.56 -36.79 28.97
C VAL A 12 -16.38 -35.69 27.93
N LEU A 13 -15.56 -35.95 26.90
CA LEU A 13 -15.55 -35.16 25.67
C LEU A 13 -16.36 -35.94 24.63
N VAL A 14 -17.55 -35.42 24.30
CA VAL A 14 -18.39 -35.95 23.21
C VAL A 14 -18.85 -34.78 22.33
N ILE A 15 -18.18 -34.71 21.17
CA ILE A 15 -18.70 -34.46 19.80
C ILE A 15 -19.26 -33.06 19.48
N PHE A 16 -18.63 -32.35 18.53
CA PHE A 16 -19.11 -32.30 17.13
C PHE A 16 -18.05 -31.79 16.15
N LEU A 17 -17.81 -32.60 15.12
CA LEU A 17 -17.23 -32.23 13.84
C LEU A 17 -18.23 -31.37 13.07
N ALA A 18 -17.85 -30.15 12.73
CA ALA A 18 -18.31 -29.46 11.53
C ALA A 18 -17.19 -28.50 11.13
N GLY A 19 -16.65 -28.72 9.92
CA GLY A 19 -15.61 -27.88 9.36
C GLY A 19 -16.07 -26.44 9.27
N ILE A 20 -15.29 -25.56 9.87
CA ILE A 20 -15.28 -24.14 9.58
C ILE A 20 -13.80 -23.77 9.53
N SER A 21 -13.18 -24.06 8.39
CA SER A 21 -12.01 -23.32 7.94
C SER A 21 -12.52 -21.95 7.50
N ILE A 22 -12.74 -21.06 8.47
CA ILE A 22 -12.71 -19.63 8.19
C ILE A 22 -11.26 -19.24 8.48
N SER A 23 -10.42 -19.32 7.45
CA SER A 23 -9.51 -18.21 7.28
C SER A 23 -10.44 -17.03 6.98
N CYS A 24 -10.33 -15.93 7.72
CA CYS A 24 -10.80 -14.64 7.26
C CYS A 24 -10.04 -14.31 5.97
N ALA A 25 -10.46 -14.95 4.86
CA ALA A 25 -10.03 -14.59 3.53
C ALA A 25 -10.72 -13.25 3.29
N TYR A 26 -9.98 -12.18 3.52
CA TYR A 26 -10.27 -10.88 2.94
C TYR A 26 -10.63 -11.13 1.47
N SER A 27 -11.86 -10.79 1.07
CA SER A 27 -12.35 -11.06 -0.30
C SER A 27 -11.70 -10.12 -1.30
N PHE A 28 -10.44 -10.40 -1.60
CA PHE A 28 -9.59 -9.60 -2.48
C PHE A 28 -10.31 -9.19 -3.78
N TRP A 29 -9.78 -8.15 -4.39
CA TRP A 29 -9.68 -8.12 -5.84
C TRP A 29 -8.78 -9.30 -6.28
N GLU A 30 -9.26 -10.55 -6.18
CA GLU A 30 -8.43 -11.77 -6.37
C GLU A 30 -7.75 -11.80 -7.75
N ASP A 31 -8.24 -11.02 -8.71
CA ASP A 31 -7.78 -11.06 -10.08
C ASP A 31 -6.98 -9.83 -10.54
N SER A 32 -6.84 -8.74 -9.77
CA SER A 32 -6.13 -7.55 -10.27
C SER A 32 -4.66 -7.83 -10.55
N ASP A 33 -4.20 -7.57 -11.78
CA ASP A 33 -2.83 -7.83 -12.21
C ASP A 33 -1.84 -6.75 -11.69
N LEU A 34 -2.37 -5.66 -11.12
CA LEU A 34 -1.58 -4.59 -10.51
C LEU A 34 -1.40 -4.77 -8.99
N ILE A 35 -2.05 -5.75 -8.34
CA ILE A 35 -1.89 -5.98 -6.91
C ILE A 35 -0.72 -6.94 -6.68
N PRO A 36 0.34 -6.53 -5.95
CA PRO A 36 1.47 -7.40 -5.69
C PRO A 36 1.14 -8.43 -4.60
N GLU A 37 1.69 -9.63 -4.76
CA GLU A 37 1.58 -10.70 -3.77
C GLU A 37 2.48 -10.43 -2.55
N VAL A 38 3.69 -9.92 -2.79
CA VAL A 38 4.66 -9.56 -1.75
C VAL A 38 4.59 -8.06 -1.53
N ARG A 39 4.16 -7.69 -0.33
CA ARG A 39 4.10 -6.32 0.19
C ARG A 39 4.51 -6.32 1.65
N THR A 40 4.87 -5.15 2.17
CA THR A 40 5.14 -5.03 3.60
C THR A 40 3.86 -5.20 4.40
N GLU A 41 3.96 -5.88 5.52
CA GLU A 41 2.89 -5.99 6.52
C GLU A 41 3.23 -5.20 7.79
N VAL A 42 4.33 -4.44 7.77
CA VAL A 42 4.75 -3.55 8.84
C VAL A 42 4.11 -2.18 8.68
N TYR A 43 3.07 -1.92 9.45
CA TYR A 43 2.33 -0.67 9.45
C TYR A 43 2.47 0.06 10.78
N ASN A 44 2.58 1.39 10.72
CA ASN A 44 2.79 2.21 11.92
C ASN A 44 1.46 2.71 12.55
N SER A 45 0.35 2.52 11.87
CA SER A 45 -1.02 2.84 12.29
C SER A 45 -2.01 1.97 11.53
N ILE A 46 -3.16 1.67 12.14
CA ILE A 46 -4.26 0.97 11.44
C ILE A 46 -4.78 1.82 10.26
N LEU A 47 -4.73 3.15 10.38
CA LEU A 47 -5.10 4.08 9.30
C LEU A 47 -4.08 4.13 8.15
N SER A 48 -2.86 3.61 8.36
CA SER A 48 -1.81 3.60 7.32
C SER A 48 -1.89 2.39 6.39
N VAL A 49 -2.78 1.43 6.68
CA VAL A 49 -3.01 0.25 5.85
C VAL A 49 -3.59 0.68 4.51
N ASN A 50 -3.11 0.10 3.41
CA ASN A 50 -3.64 0.40 2.08
C ASN A 50 -4.98 -0.30 1.85
N ASP A 51 -6.09 0.38 2.15
CA ASP A 51 -7.45 -0.13 1.98
C ASP A 51 -7.81 -0.51 0.53
N THR A 52 -7.03 -0.07 -0.47
CA THR A 52 -7.16 -0.50 -1.87
C THR A 52 -7.01 -2.03 -1.99
N TYR A 53 -6.13 -2.64 -1.18
CA TYR A 53 -5.85 -4.09 -1.23
C TYR A 53 -6.70 -4.92 -0.26
N HIS A 54 -7.23 -4.30 0.78
CA HIS A 54 -7.96 -5.00 1.83
C HIS A 54 -9.45 -4.84 1.65
N SER A 55 -10.22 -5.89 1.84
CA SER A 55 -11.68 -5.84 1.83
C SER A 55 -12.23 -6.60 3.01
N ASP A 56 -13.10 -5.97 3.79
CA ASP A 56 -13.75 -6.65 4.89
C ASP A 56 -14.66 -7.76 4.36
N PRO A 57 -14.60 -8.97 4.91
CA PRO A 57 -15.55 -10.02 4.55
C PRO A 57 -16.97 -9.57 4.91
N HIS A 58 -17.92 -9.82 4.01
CA HIS A 58 -19.32 -9.52 4.29
C HIS A 58 -19.82 -10.40 5.45
N THR A 59 -20.17 -9.77 6.56
CA THR A 59 -20.68 -10.43 7.77
C THR A 59 -22.20 -10.67 7.68
N ILE A 60 -22.69 -11.06 6.51
CA ILE A 60 -24.14 -11.18 6.25
C ILE A 60 -24.63 -12.55 6.67
N SER A 61 -25.56 -12.56 7.62
CA SER A 61 -26.15 -13.80 8.12
C SER A 61 -27.56 -14.08 7.60
N ARG A 62 -28.30 -13.08 7.10
CA ARG A 62 -29.73 -13.19 6.73
C ARG A 62 -30.18 -12.14 5.71
N LEU A 63 -31.17 -12.49 4.88
CA LEU A 63 -31.90 -11.56 4.01
C LEU A 63 -32.70 -10.52 4.81
N GLY A 64 -32.90 -9.37 4.21
CA GLY A 64 -33.55 -8.19 4.77
C GLY A 64 -32.59 -7.29 5.53
N VAL A 65 -33.14 -6.32 6.25
CA VAL A 65 -32.37 -5.38 7.07
C VAL A 65 -32.01 -6.06 8.40
N ASN A 66 -30.76 -5.90 8.82
CA ASN A 66 -30.23 -6.39 10.09
C ASN A 66 -29.45 -5.26 10.77
N HIS A 67 -29.84 -4.91 12.00
CA HIS A 67 -29.10 -3.96 12.84
C HIS A 67 -29.28 -4.33 14.33
N PRO A 68 -28.40 -3.86 15.24
CA PRO A 68 -28.43 -4.22 16.66
C PRO A 68 -29.74 -3.85 17.36
N PHE A 69 -30.36 -2.74 16.94
CA PHE A 69 -31.53 -2.14 17.60
C PHE A 69 -32.88 -2.79 17.28
N GLN A 70 -32.91 -3.91 16.55
CA GLN A 70 -34.17 -4.59 16.21
C GLN A 70 -34.91 -5.14 17.44
N THR A 71 -34.18 -5.65 18.42
CA THR A 71 -34.73 -6.14 19.70
C THR A 71 -33.73 -5.91 20.82
N LEU A 72 -34.21 -5.78 22.06
CA LEU A 72 -33.33 -5.67 23.24
C LEU A 72 -32.41 -6.89 23.38
N ARG A 73 -32.87 -8.09 23.02
CA ARG A 73 -32.05 -9.31 23.04
C ARG A 73 -30.90 -9.24 22.05
N LYS A 74 -31.16 -8.73 20.84
CA LYS A 74 -30.14 -8.56 19.80
C LYS A 74 -29.15 -7.47 20.18
N PHE A 75 -29.64 -6.33 20.65
CA PHE A 75 -28.79 -5.25 21.16
C PHE A 75 -27.82 -5.77 22.23
N ARG A 76 -28.31 -6.48 23.25
CA ARG A 76 -27.46 -7.09 24.29
C ARG A 76 -26.44 -8.08 23.74
N ARG A 77 -26.79 -8.87 22.71
CA ARG A 77 -25.87 -9.81 22.06
C ARG A 77 -24.75 -9.04 21.33
N CYS A 78 -25.12 -8.07 20.51
CA CYS A 78 -24.20 -7.21 19.76
C CYS A 78 -23.26 -6.42 20.68
N THR A 79 -23.79 -5.80 21.74
CA THR A 79 -22.96 -5.09 22.73
C THR A 79 -22.01 -6.03 23.44
N ARG A 80 -22.42 -7.27 23.74
CA ARG A 80 -21.52 -8.24 24.35
C ARG A 80 -20.41 -8.65 23.39
N GLU A 81 -20.75 -8.91 22.13
CA GLU A 81 -19.80 -9.26 21.08
C GLU A 81 -18.75 -8.17 20.84
N ALA A 82 -19.16 -6.90 20.88
CA ALA A 82 -18.25 -5.75 20.77
C ALA A 82 -17.04 -5.82 21.72
N PHE A 83 -17.17 -6.47 22.88
CA PHE A 83 -16.14 -6.56 23.91
C PHE A 83 -15.73 -8.00 24.24
N LEU A 84 -15.96 -8.96 23.34
CA LEU A 84 -15.52 -10.34 23.51
C LEU A 84 -14.48 -10.74 22.46
N PRO A 85 -13.60 -11.71 22.80
CA PRO A 85 -12.72 -12.33 21.83
C PRO A 85 -13.47 -13.10 20.74
N GLY A 86 -12.85 -13.20 19.56
CA GLY A 86 -13.30 -14.02 18.42
C GLY A 86 -13.68 -13.18 17.20
N GLU A 87 -14.27 -13.83 16.20
CA GLU A 87 -14.61 -13.18 14.93
C GLU A 87 -15.85 -12.27 15.02
N LYS A 88 -15.79 -11.18 14.25
CA LYS A 88 -16.93 -10.30 14.00
C LYS A 88 -18.06 -11.03 13.29
N SER A 89 -19.27 -10.97 13.84
CA SER A 89 -20.47 -11.55 13.21
C SER A 89 -21.62 -10.56 12.99
N HIS A 90 -21.49 -9.32 13.48
CA HIS A 90 -22.47 -8.25 13.27
C HIS A 90 -21.78 -6.97 12.77
N SER A 91 -22.53 -6.18 12.00
CA SER A 91 -22.20 -4.80 11.65
C SER A 91 -23.19 -3.82 12.30
N PHE A 92 -22.93 -2.52 12.18
CA PHE A 92 -23.88 -1.47 12.55
C PHE A 92 -25.20 -1.58 11.76
N VAL A 93 -25.12 -1.66 10.43
CA VAL A 93 -26.26 -1.97 9.57
C VAL A 93 -25.83 -2.97 8.51
N GLN A 94 -26.67 -3.97 8.26
CA GLN A 94 -26.51 -4.94 7.18
C GLN A 94 -27.82 -5.00 6.40
N TYR A 95 -27.71 -5.19 5.09
CA TYR A 95 -28.86 -5.48 4.25
C TYR A 95 -28.46 -6.51 3.20
N ALA A 96 -29.32 -7.51 3.04
CA ALA A 96 -29.16 -8.48 1.97
C ALA A 96 -30.48 -8.72 1.26
N TYR A 97 -30.41 -8.86 -0.05
CA TYR A 97 -31.55 -9.12 -0.93
C TYR A 97 -31.17 -10.21 -1.91
N ALA A 98 -32.11 -11.11 -2.17
CA ALA A 98 -31.92 -12.18 -3.14
C ALA A 98 -33.23 -12.48 -3.86
N ASP A 99 -33.17 -12.55 -5.19
CA ASP A 99 -34.21 -13.14 -6.04
C ASP A 99 -33.57 -14.09 -7.07
N SER A 100 -34.27 -14.40 -8.17
CA SER A 100 -33.76 -15.31 -9.21
C SER A 100 -32.62 -14.73 -10.06
N GLU A 101 -32.42 -13.41 -10.05
CA GLU A 101 -31.47 -12.70 -10.93
C GLU A 101 -30.39 -11.94 -10.16
N ILE A 102 -30.70 -11.49 -8.94
CA ILE A 102 -29.86 -10.60 -8.14
C ILE A 102 -29.67 -11.18 -6.74
N TYR A 103 -28.40 -11.29 -6.35
CA TYR A 103 -27.95 -11.32 -4.97
C TYR A 103 -27.25 -9.99 -4.66
N TYR A 104 -27.80 -9.21 -3.73
CA TYR A 104 -27.23 -7.95 -3.27
C TYR A 104 -26.97 -8.03 -1.77
N SER A 105 -25.84 -7.45 -1.37
CA SER A 105 -25.30 -7.55 -0.03
C SER A 105 -24.64 -6.22 0.30
N MET A 106 -24.92 -5.66 1.49
CA MET A 106 -24.22 -4.47 1.98
C MET A 106 -24.09 -4.46 3.49
N ASP A 107 -23.08 -3.74 3.97
CA ASP A 107 -22.89 -3.40 5.35
C ASP A 107 -22.34 -1.97 5.52
N ILE A 108 -22.78 -1.33 6.61
CA ILE A 108 -22.27 -0.06 7.10
C ILE A 108 -21.73 -0.34 8.50
N ASN A 109 -20.54 0.18 8.77
CA ASN A 109 -19.87 0.09 10.05
C ASN A 109 -19.34 1.48 10.43
N PHE A 110 -19.21 1.75 11.72
CA PHE A 110 -18.50 2.93 12.21
C PHE A 110 -17.14 2.53 12.78
N THR A 111 -16.18 3.44 12.64
CA THR A 111 -14.87 3.33 13.27
C THR A 111 -14.71 4.43 14.30
N ALA A 112 -13.96 4.13 15.36
CA ALA A 112 -13.43 5.12 16.28
C ALA A 112 -12.09 4.63 16.78
N GLY A 113 -11.12 5.51 16.95
CA GLY A 113 -9.80 5.07 17.35
C GLY A 113 -8.89 6.17 17.85
N TYR A 114 -7.70 5.72 18.22
CA TYR A 114 -6.66 6.53 18.81
C TYR A 114 -5.29 6.08 18.31
N ASP A 115 -4.50 7.02 17.80
CA ASP A 115 -3.11 6.82 17.43
C ASP A 115 -2.21 7.67 18.32
N GLN A 116 -1.28 7.05 19.04
CA GLN A 116 -0.27 7.68 19.88
C GLN A 116 1.10 7.53 19.23
N ARG A 117 1.86 8.62 19.24
CA ARG A 117 3.24 8.66 18.75
C ARG A 117 4.16 9.28 19.80
N SER A 118 5.31 8.67 19.98
CA SER A 118 6.41 9.19 20.79
C SER A 118 7.68 9.02 19.96
N ASP A 119 7.94 10.02 19.14
CA ASP A 119 9.13 10.21 18.35
C ASP A 119 10.19 10.97 19.17
N ASP A 120 11.47 10.88 18.79
CA ASP A 120 12.54 11.64 19.43
C ASP A 120 13.03 12.80 18.54
N PRO A 121 12.78 14.09 18.89
CA PRO A 121 11.88 14.58 19.92
C PRO A 121 10.47 14.81 19.37
N GLY A 122 9.44 14.27 20.03
CA GLY A 122 8.06 14.57 19.67
C GLY A 122 7.04 13.61 20.26
N ASN A 123 6.03 14.14 20.94
CA ASN A 123 4.91 13.33 21.41
C ASN A 123 3.60 13.99 20.98
N TYR A 124 2.77 13.21 20.29
CA TYR A 124 1.46 13.62 19.83
C TYR A 124 0.55 12.40 19.73
N GLY A 125 -0.74 12.66 19.61
CA GLY A 125 -1.66 11.62 19.18
C GLY A 125 -2.79 12.17 18.34
N PHE A 126 -3.68 11.26 17.94
CA PHE A 126 -4.73 11.50 16.98
C PHE A 126 -5.98 10.70 17.36
N PHE A 127 -7.06 11.40 17.70
CA PHE A 127 -8.37 10.78 17.88
C PHE A 127 -9.13 10.87 16.58
N TYR A 128 -9.73 9.77 16.15
CA TYR A 128 -10.51 9.74 14.92
C TYR A 128 -11.80 8.95 15.06
N LYS A 129 -12.69 9.19 14.11
CA LYS A 129 -13.93 8.46 13.90
C LYS A 129 -14.18 8.36 12.41
N GLY A 130 -14.96 7.37 12.00
CA GLY A 130 -15.24 7.16 10.60
C GLY A 130 -16.45 6.28 10.34
N ILE A 131 -16.73 6.11 9.06
CA ILE A 131 -17.78 5.25 8.53
C ILE A 131 -17.17 4.45 7.39
N ARG A 132 -17.45 3.15 7.40
CA ARG A 132 -17.10 2.24 6.32
C ARG A 132 -18.38 1.66 5.71
N PHE A 133 -18.45 1.68 4.40
CA PHE A 133 -19.50 1.10 3.59
C PHE A 133 -18.88 0.05 2.67
N ASN A 134 -19.51 -1.12 2.58
CA ASN A 134 -19.16 -2.15 1.63
C ASN A 134 -20.44 -2.76 1.06
N SER A 135 -20.46 -3.00 -0.23
CA SER A 135 -21.58 -3.66 -0.90
C SER A 135 -21.13 -4.46 -2.11
N GLN A 136 -21.87 -5.51 -2.42
CA GLN A 136 -21.62 -6.43 -3.52
C GLN A 136 -22.93 -6.83 -4.19
N CYS A 137 -22.90 -6.97 -5.50
CA CYS A 137 -24.00 -7.47 -6.31
C CYS A 137 -23.50 -8.56 -7.27
N ASN A 138 -24.09 -9.75 -7.17
CA ASN A 138 -23.80 -10.93 -8.00
C ASN A 138 -22.31 -11.30 -8.09
N ASP A 139 -21.56 -11.01 -7.04
CA ASP A 139 -20.10 -11.17 -6.96
C ASP A 139 -19.30 -10.47 -8.07
N ARG A 140 -19.92 -9.50 -8.77
CA ARG A 140 -19.33 -8.79 -9.91
C ARG A 140 -19.21 -7.32 -9.67
N PHE A 141 -20.28 -6.70 -9.19
CA PHE A 141 -20.29 -5.27 -8.90
C PHE A 141 -20.03 -5.07 -7.42
N ARG A 142 -19.17 -4.10 -7.10
CA ARG A 142 -18.84 -3.75 -5.74
C ARG A 142 -18.81 -2.24 -5.59
N VAL A 143 -19.27 -1.76 -4.44
CA VAL A 143 -19.09 -0.38 -4.03
C VAL A 143 -18.59 -0.37 -2.61
N ARG A 144 -17.48 0.33 -2.39
CA ARG A 144 -16.85 0.47 -1.08
C ARG A 144 -16.46 1.90 -0.81
N GLY A 145 -16.49 2.27 0.47
CA GLY A 145 -16.00 3.55 0.94
C GLY A 145 -15.54 3.45 2.38
N ASN A 146 -14.39 4.02 2.68
CA ASN A 146 -13.92 4.26 4.03
C ASN A 146 -13.67 5.76 4.17
N TRP A 147 -14.38 6.40 5.09
CA TRP A 147 -14.18 7.79 5.43
C TRP A 147 -13.86 7.89 6.90
N TRP A 148 -12.86 8.69 7.25
CA TRP A 148 -12.57 9.02 8.63
C TRP A 148 -12.09 10.46 8.76
N ASN A 149 -12.40 11.04 9.91
CA ASN A 149 -11.86 12.32 10.32
C ASN A 149 -11.41 12.29 11.78
N GLY A 150 -10.47 13.17 12.10
CA GLY A 150 -9.91 13.21 13.44
C GLY A 150 -9.20 14.51 13.75
N ALA A 151 -8.67 14.57 14.97
CA ALA A 151 -7.97 15.71 15.50
C ALA A 151 -6.67 15.29 16.20
N PHE A 152 -5.57 15.95 15.85
CA PHE A 152 -4.30 15.83 16.53
C PHE A 152 -4.30 16.55 17.88
N HIS A 153 -3.54 16.03 18.83
CA HIS A 153 -3.24 16.69 20.09
C HIS A 153 -1.76 16.52 20.43
N GLY A 154 -1.23 17.44 21.24
CA GLY A 154 0.21 17.62 21.42
C GLY A 154 0.74 18.80 20.63
N SER A 155 2.06 18.96 20.57
CA SER A 155 2.67 20.10 19.88
C SER A 155 2.53 19.98 18.37
N ARG A 156 2.14 21.08 17.74
CA ARG A 156 2.04 21.22 16.29
C ARG A 156 3.33 20.87 15.56
N SER A 157 4.46 21.32 16.08
CA SER A 157 5.78 21.02 15.52
C SER A 157 6.07 19.52 15.36
N TYR A 158 5.38 18.66 16.12
CA TYR A 158 5.56 17.21 16.09
C TYR A 158 4.53 16.54 15.17
N TRP A 159 3.24 16.86 15.31
CA TRP A 159 2.23 16.18 14.49
C TRP A 159 2.21 16.65 13.03
N GLU A 160 2.77 17.81 12.68
CA GLU A 160 2.92 18.25 11.28
C GLU A 160 3.78 17.30 10.43
N GLN A 161 4.61 16.48 11.08
CA GLN A 161 5.43 15.46 10.43
C GLN A 161 4.80 14.07 10.53
N SER A 162 3.55 13.98 11.00
CA SER A 162 2.89 12.70 11.18
C SER A 162 2.75 11.97 9.85
N PRO A 163 3.03 10.66 9.80
CA PRO A 163 2.81 9.85 8.59
C PRO A 163 1.33 9.73 8.22
N LEU A 164 0.42 10.11 9.12
CA LEU A 164 -1.01 10.20 8.83
C LEU A 164 -1.37 11.44 8.00
N ILE A 165 -0.52 12.48 7.95
CA ILE A 165 -0.77 13.64 7.08
C ILE A 165 -0.36 13.26 5.66
N ASP A 166 -1.24 12.50 5.03
CA ASP A 166 -1.09 11.87 3.73
C ASP A 166 -2.05 12.48 2.70
N GLY A 167 -2.27 13.79 2.76
CA GLY A 167 -3.30 14.46 1.96
C GLY A 167 -3.28 15.98 1.99
N TYR A 168 -4.19 16.59 1.25
CA TYR A 168 -4.63 17.98 1.45
C TYR A 168 -5.19 18.15 2.86
N ASN A 169 -4.32 18.43 3.82
CA ASN A 169 -4.73 18.98 5.09
C ASN A 169 -5.15 20.43 4.83
N ASN A 170 -6.36 20.79 5.22
CA ASN A 170 -6.81 22.17 5.24
C ASN A 170 -5.79 22.96 6.07
N GLN A 171 -4.85 23.63 5.40
CA GLN A 171 -3.77 24.44 5.99
C GLN A 171 -4.33 25.74 6.58
N ASN A 172 -5.44 25.64 7.33
CA ASN A 172 -5.81 26.65 8.27
C ASN A 172 -4.82 26.53 9.44
N PRO A 173 -3.95 27.53 9.69
CA PRO A 173 -2.88 27.44 10.69
C PRO A 173 -3.34 27.12 12.12
N ASN A 174 -4.65 27.19 12.37
CA ASN A 174 -5.26 26.95 13.67
C ASN A 174 -5.98 25.61 13.79
N LYS A 175 -5.96 24.74 12.77
CA LYS A 175 -6.72 23.48 12.77
C LYS A 175 -5.80 22.27 12.88
N ASN A 176 -6.02 21.50 13.93
CA ASN A 176 -5.42 20.19 14.20
C ASN A 176 -6.21 19.05 13.55
N LEU A 177 -7.03 19.32 12.54
CA LEU A 177 -7.97 18.36 11.97
C LEU A 177 -7.38 17.68 10.74
N LEU A 178 -7.73 16.42 10.54
CA LEU A 178 -7.40 15.65 9.35
C LEU A 178 -8.63 14.85 8.90
N ASP A 179 -8.79 14.73 7.60
CA ASP A 179 -9.90 14.05 6.94
C ASP A 179 -9.32 13.24 5.76
N ASN A 180 -9.77 12.01 5.59
CA ASN A 180 -9.34 11.13 4.52
C ASN A 180 -10.51 10.24 4.07
N MET A 181 -10.51 9.91 2.79
CA MET A 181 -11.51 9.08 2.14
C MET A 181 -10.86 8.18 1.11
N ASN A 182 -11.07 6.87 1.25
CA ASN A 182 -10.73 5.83 0.30
C ASN A 182 -12.02 5.17 -0.21
N GLY A 183 -12.04 4.68 -1.45
CA GLY A 183 -13.16 3.86 -1.91
C GLY A 183 -13.20 3.71 -3.41
N ASP A 184 -14.01 2.78 -3.88
CA ASP A 184 -14.20 2.54 -5.30
C ASP A 184 -15.60 2.01 -5.63
N ILE A 185 -15.96 2.21 -6.89
CA ILE A 185 -17.02 1.48 -7.58
C ILE A 185 -16.32 0.60 -8.60
N SER A 186 -16.61 -0.70 -8.54
CA SER A 186 -15.87 -1.69 -9.29
C SER A 186 -16.75 -2.76 -9.93
N TYR A 187 -16.26 -3.26 -11.04
CA TYR A 187 -16.79 -4.41 -11.76
C TYR A 187 -15.66 -5.39 -12.02
N ASN A 188 -15.82 -6.63 -11.58
CA ASN A 188 -14.86 -7.70 -11.81
C ASN A 188 -15.55 -8.92 -12.42
N ASN A 189 -14.91 -9.49 -13.43
CA ASN A 189 -15.11 -10.88 -13.83
C ASN A 189 -13.75 -11.50 -14.25
N LYS A 190 -13.77 -12.80 -14.52
CA LYS A 190 -12.60 -13.58 -14.94
C LYS A 190 -11.73 -12.96 -16.04
N TYR A 191 -12.31 -12.22 -16.98
CA TYR A 191 -11.63 -11.68 -18.17
C TYR A 191 -11.42 -10.18 -18.13
N PHE A 192 -12.13 -9.47 -17.27
CA PHE A 192 -12.18 -8.02 -17.30
C PHE A 192 -12.41 -7.45 -15.92
N ASN A 193 -11.64 -6.42 -15.62
CA ASN A 193 -11.72 -5.69 -14.38
C ASN A 193 -11.83 -4.19 -14.68
N ALA A 194 -12.72 -3.49 -13.98
CA ALA A 194 -12.85 -2.05 -14.08
C ALA A 194 -13.12 -1.44 -12.71
N ALA A 195 -12.49 -0.31 -12.43
CA ALA A 195 -12.67 0.43 -11.19
C ALA A 195 -12.62 1.93 -11.45
N VAL A 196 -13.42 2.69 -10.71
CA VAL A 196 -13.19 4.12 -10.51
C VAL A 196 -13.25 4.40 -9.02
N GLY A 197 -12.26 5.11 -8.50
CA GLY A 197 -12.15 5.29 -7.06
C GLY A 197 -11.04 6.23 -6.65
N ARG A 198 -10.74 6.18 -5.35
CA ARG A 198 -9.64 6.88 -4.70
C ARG A 198 -8.88 5.87 -3.85
N GLY A 199 -7.57 5.79 -4.08
CA GLY A 199 -6.70 4.78 -3.48
C GLY A 199 -5.26 4.92 -3.96
N ARG A 200 -4.46 3.88 -3.77
CA ARG A 200 -3.03 3.86 -4.16
C ARG A 200 -2.56 2.45 -4.50
N PHE A 201 -1.66 2.36 -5.46
CA PHE A 201 -1.16 1.11 -6.04
C PHE A 201 0.34 0.95 -5.86
N GLN A 202 0.79 -0.30 -5.88
CA GLN A 202 2.18 -0.71 -5.86
C GLN A 202 2.42 -1.62 -7.06
N ILE A 203 3.41 -1.31 -7.88
CA ILE A 203 3.72 -2.11 -9.06
C ILE A 203 4.96 -2.95 -8.81
N GLY A 204 4.82 -4.26 -8.96
CA GLY A 204 5.86 -5.21 -8.64
C GLY A 204 5.88 -5.60 -7.16
N ASN A 205 6.33 -6.82 -6.91
CA ASN A 205 6.51 -7.36 -5.57
C ASN A 205 7.61 -6.57 -4.84
N SER A 206 7.32 -6.08 -3.63
CA SER A 206 8.33 -5.41 -2.79
C SER A 206 7.88 -5.22 -1.34
N VAL A 207 8.82 -5.37 -0.40
CA VAL A 207 8.63 -5.02 1.04
C VAL A 207 9.22 -3.65 1.42
N SER A 208 10.28 -3.18 0.76
CA SER A 208 10.83 -1.84 1.09
C SER A 208 10.09 -0.70 0.37
N GLY A 209 9.28 -1.03 -0.64
CA GLY A 209 8.51 -0.12 -1.48
C GLY A 209 8.96 -0.24 -2.93
N SER A 210 8.02 -0.24 -3.87
CA SER A 210 8.36 -0.39 -5.29
C SER A 210 9.21 0.75 -5.86
N ILE A 211 10.11 0.41 -6.76
CA ILE A 211 10.88 1.36 -7.58
C ILE A 211 10.12 1.88 -8.81
N ILE A 212 8.93 1.34 -9.10
CA ILE A 212 8.13 1.70 -10.29
C ILE A 212 7.00 2.64 -9.87
N LEU A 213 6.14 2.16 -8.99
CA LEU A 213 5.05 2.92 -8.38
C LEU A 213 4.85 2.33 -6.99
N SER A 214 5.07 3.13 -5.94
CA SER A 214 4.95 2.72 -4.55
C SER A 214 3.60 3.11 -3.98
N ASP A 215 3.10 2.31 -3.03
CA ASP A 215 1.95 2.64 -2.21
C ASP A 215 2.30 3.40 -0.92
N LYS A 216 3.57 3.75 -0.70
CA LYS A 216 4.00 4.67 0.38
C LYS A 216 3.79 6.13 -0.01
N VAL A 217 2.63 6.40 -0.58
CA VAL A 217 2.21 7.70 -1.12
C VAL A 217 0.79 8.01 -0.69
N ASN A 218 0.37 9.25 -0.91
CA ASN A 218 -0.98 9.70 -0.65
C ASN A 218 -1.95 9.14 -1.68
N GLU A 219 -3.18 8.88 -1.27
CA GLU A 219 -4.22 8.39 -2.16
C GLU A 219 -4.56 9.39 -3.28
N TYR A 220 -4.84 8.86 -4.46
CA TYR A 220 -5.19 9.61 -5.65
C TYR A 220 -6.44 9.03 -6.30
N ASP A 221 -7.14 9.87 -7.05
CA ASP A 221 -8.30 9.42 -7.81
C ASP A 221 -7.82 8.62 -9.01
N TYR A 222 -8.48 7.50 -9.32
CA TYR A 222 -8.03 6.58 -10.35
C TYR A 222 -9.18 5.97 -11.16
N LEU A 223 -8.85 5.62 -12.40
CA LEU A 223 -9.56 4.73 -13.30
C LEU A 223 -8.64 3.53 -13.57
N LEU A 224 -9.11 2.33 -13.24
CA LEU A 224 -8.43 1.07 -13.52
C LEU A 224 -9.23 0.30 -14.56
N LEU A 225 -8.55 -0.20 -15.59
CA LEU A 225 -9.11 -1.12 -16.58
C LEU A 225 -8.12 -2.26 -16.81
N GLU A 226 -8.58 -3.50 -16.74
CA GLU A 226 -7.75 -4.67 -17.00
C GLU A 226 -8.46 -5.69 -17.87
N GLN A 227 -7.71 -6.32 -18.76
CA GLN A 227 -8.20 -7.35 -19.65
C GLN A 227 -7.28 -8.57 -19.59
N ARG A 228 -7.86 -9.75 -19.40
CA ARG A 228 -7.14 -11.04 -19.31
C ARG A 228 -7.55 -11.93 -20.45
N VAL A 229 -6.57 -12.33 -21.26
CA VAL A 229 -6.78 -13.19 -22.44
C VAL A 229 -5.67 -14.23 -22.53
N GLY A 230 -6.01 -15.47 -22.16
CA GLY A 230 -5.09 -16.60 -22.22
C GLY A 230 -3.89 -16.40 -21.28
N LYS A 231 -2.69 -16.28 -21.86
CA LYS A 231 -1.44 -16.07 -21.11
C LYS A 231 -1.07 -14.59 -20.94
N PHE A 232 -1.90 -13.67 -21.44
CA PHE A 232 -1.65 -12.24 -21.40
C PHE A 232 -2.66 -11.52 -20.52
N SER A 233 -2.19 -10.52 -19.78
CA SER A 233 -3.01 -9.52 -19.13
C SER A 233 -2.56 -8.13 -19.58
N PHE A 234 -3.51 -7.22 -19.74
CA PHE A 234 -3.26 -5.82 -20.05
C PHE A 234 -3.92 -4.97 -19.00
N SER A 235 -3.17 -4.09 -18.35
CA SER A 235 -3.68 -3.20 -17.31
C SER A 235 -3.42 -1.75 -17.70
N LEU A 236 -4.42 -0.91 -17.48
CA LEU A 236 -4.38 0.53 -17.63
C LEU A 236 -4.80 1.15 -16.32
N LEU A 237 -3.96 2.02 -15.77
CA LEU A 237 -4.26 2.84 -14.61
C LEU A 237 -4.08 4.30 -15.00
N ASN A 238 -5.14 5.09 -14.86
CA ASN A 238 -5.07 6.52 -15.07
C ASN A 238 -5.52 7.24 -13.81
N SER A 239 -4.77 8.25 -13.39
CA SER A 239 -4.98 8.89 -12.11
C SER A 239 -4.89 10.41 -12.19
N ILE A 240 -5.61 11.06 -11.29
CA ILE A 240 -5.50 12.50 -11.04
C ILE A 240 -4.61 12.69 -9.81
N LEU A 241 -3.48 13.35 -10.00
CA LEU A 241 -2.50 13.63 -8.96
C LEU A 241 -2.55 15.11 -8.57
N LYS A 242 -1.82 15.45 -7.50
CA LYS A 242 -1.61 16.84 -7.11
C LYS A 242 -0.12 17.21 -7.21
N PRO A 243 0.22 18.35 -7.83
CA PRO A 243 1.60 18.82 -7.94
C PRO A 243 2.12 19.36 -6.60
N ASP A 244 3.45 19.34 -6.44
CA ASP A 244 4.08 19.62 -5.13
C ASP A 244 4.19 21.10 -4.80
N SER A 245 4.41 21.95 -5.82
CA SER A 245 4.32 23.41 -5.75
C SER A 245 4.65 24.08 -7.09
N THR A 246 3.62 24.52 -7.81
CA THR A 246 3.67 25.76 -8.61
C THR A 246 2.31 26.45 -8.46
N LYS A 247 2.21 27.40 -7.53
CA LYS A 247 1.10 28.37 -7.59
C LYS A 247 1.27 29.10 -8.92
N THR A 248 0.26 29.09 -9.79
CA THR A 248 0.23 30.06 -10.89
C THR A 248 0.34 31.47 -10.27
N PRO A 249 1.24 32.35 -10.75
CA PRO A 249 1.42 33.68 -10.18
C PRO A 249 0.13 34.51 -10.11
N ASP A 250 -0.85 34.20 -10.98
CA ASP A 250 -2.06 35.01 -11.18
C ASP A 250 -3.38 34.31 -10.77
N THR A 251 -3.35 33.02 -10.44
CA THR A 251 -4.53 32.25 -9.99
C THR A 251 -4.11 31.33 -8.87
N GLU A 252 -4.85 31.28 -7.76
CA GLU A 252 -4.59 30.40 -6.61
C GLU A 252 -4.73 28.88 -6.93
N ASP A 253 -4.83 28.53 -8.22
CA ASP A 253 -5.02 27.17 -8.71
C ASP A 253 -3.69 26.46 -8.95
N TYR A 254 -3.65 25.18 -8.59
CA TYR A 254 -2.58 24.28 -9.00
C TYR A 254 -2.87 23.76 -10.41
N PRO A 255 -1.87 23.64 -11.30
CA PRO A 255 -2.09 23.02 -12.60
C PRO A 255 -2.55 21.56 -12.41
N GLY A 256 -3.45 21.11 -13.28
CA GLY A 256 -3.83 19.70 -13.30
C GLY A 256 -2.61 18.81 -13.53
N LYS A 257 -2.47 17.76 -12.72
CA LYS A 257 -1.41 16.76 -12.83
C LYS A 257 -2.07 15.39 -12.95
N PHE A 258 -1.58 14.58 -13.87
CA PHE A 258 -2.16 13.30 -14.20
C PHE A 258 -1.07 12.24 -14.31
N PHE A 259 -1.48 11.00 -14.14
CA PHE A 259 -0.62 9.84 -14.26
C PHE A 259 -1.30 8.81 -15.13
N ALA A 260 -0.55 8.22 -16.05
CA ALA A 260 -1.00 7.08 -16.84
C ALA A 260 0.02 5.95 -16.71
N LEU A 261 -0.46 4.73 -16.54
CA LEU A 261 0.33 3.51 -16.51
C LEU A 261 -0.31 2.49 -17.44
N HIS A 262 0.53 1.88 -18.27
CA HIS A 262 0.15 0.76 -19.13
C HIS A 262 1.08 -0.42 -18.85
N GLN A 263 0.51 -1.59 -18.59
CA GLN A 263 1.27 -2.80 -18.33
C GLN A 263 0.77 -3.95 -19.18
N MET A 264 1.69 -4.70 -19.76
CA MET A 264 1.44 -6.03 -20.29
C MET A 264 2.12 -7.07 -19.41
N MET A 265 1.35 -8.05 -18.96
CA MET A 265 1.85 -9.25 -18.30
C MET A 265 1.79 -10.44 -19.28
N TYR A 266 2.78 -11.32 -19.22
CA TYR A 266 2.86 -12.55 -19.98
C TYR A 266 3.26 -13.71 -19.06
N LYS A 267 2.47 -14.79 -19.08
CA LYS A 267 2.69 -16.03 -18.31
C LYS A 267 3.17 -17.15 -19.25
N PRO A 268 4.46 -17.22 -19.63
CA PRO A 268 4.96 -18.20 -20.60
C PRO A 268 4.80 -19.65 -20.13
N LEU A 269 5.01 -19.89 -18.84
CA LEU A 269 5.08 -21.18 -18.17
C LEU A 269 4.32 -21.10 -16.85
N ASP A 270 3.91 -22.25 -16.31
CA ASP A 270 3.36 -22.29 -14.96
C ASP A 270 4.44 -21.87 -13.95
N GLY A 271 4.11 -20.87 -13.14
CA GLY A 271 5.03 -20.32 -12.14
C GLY A 271 6.07 -19.32 -12.67
N LEU A 272 5.95 -18.80 -13.89
CA LEU A 272 6.72 -17.65 -14.34
C LEU A 272 5.80 -16.58 -14.92
N GLU A 273 5.89 -15.37 -14.38
CA GLU A 273 5.20 -14.19 -14.86
C GLU A 273 6.23 -13.15 -15.25
N LEU A 274 6.08 -12.57 -16.44
CA LEU A 274 6.90 -11.48 -16.95
C LEU A 274 5.99 -10.28 -17.14
N PHE A 275 6.46 -9.08 -16.82
CA PHE A 275 5.71 -7.86 -17.11
C PHE A 275 6.61 -6.78 -17.69
N VAL A 276 6.01 -5.93 -18.51
CA VAL A 276 6.64 -4.75 -19.09
C VAL A 276 5.60 -3.65 -19.20
N GLY A 277 6.00 -2.42 -18.97
CA GLY A 277 5.08 -1.30 -18.99
C GLY A 277 5.77 0.05 -19.10
N GLU A 278 4.94 1.07 -19.08
CA GLU A 278 5.34 2.47 -19.05
C GLU A 278 4.51 3.22 -18.01
N THR A 279 5.09 4.29 -17.46
CA THR A 279 4.38 5.30 -16.70
C THR A 279 4.64 6.67 -17.30
N VAL A 280 3.63 7.53 -17.29
CA VAL A 280 3.71 8.91 -17.76
C VAL A 280 3.10 9.82 -16.70
N VAL A 281 3.88 10.79 -16.23
CA VAL A 281 3.38 11.93 -15.46
C VAL A 281 3.31 13.13 -16.37
N TYR A 282 2.12 13.69 -16.53
CA TYR A 282 1.85 14.82 -17.41
C TYR A 282 0.97 15.85 -16.71
N GLY A 283 0.82 17.04 -17.28
CA GLY A 283 0.06 18.10 -16.62
C GLY A 283 -0.46 19.19 -17.54
N SER A 284 -1.05 20.22 -16.93
CA SER A 284 -1.78 21.33 -17.56
C SER A 284 -3.16 20.96 -18.09
N HIS A 285 -3.27 19.90 -18.91
CA HIS A 285 -4.54 19.43 -19.45
C HIS A 285 -4.59 17.90 -19.47
N TYR A 286 -5.81 17.35 -19.38
CA TYR A 286 -6.02 15.92 -19.48
C TYR A 286 -5.96 15.49 -20.95
N ASP A 287 -5.09 14.54 -21.28
CA ASP A 287 -4.93 14.03 -22.64
C ASP A 287 -5.50 12.61 -22.74
N LEU A 288 -6.62 12.49 -23.46
CA LEU A 288 -7.34 11.24 -23.65
C LEU A 288 -6.50 10.20 -24.44
N SER A 289 -5.44 10.61 -25.13
CA SER A 289 -4.56 9.67 -25.85
C SER A 289 -3.82 8.73 -24.89
N TYR A 290 -3.63 9.11 -23.63
CA TYR A 290 -3.13 8.23 -22.57
C TYR A 290 -4.16 7.20 -22.05
N MET A 291 -5.37 7.17 -22.63
CA MET A 291 -6.31 6.04 -22.48
C MET A 291 -6.03 4.90 -23.46
N LEU A 292 -5.21 5.13 -24.48
CA LEU A 292 -4.94 4.11 -25.49
C LEU A 292 -3.85 3.15 -24.99
N PRO A 293 -4.03 1.83 -25.15
CA PRO A 293 -3.02 0.86 -24.75
C PRO A 293 -1.74 1.07 -25.60
N PHE A 294 -0.59 1.09 -24.95
CA PHE A 294 0.76 1.22 -25.55
C PHE A 294 1.08 2.58 -26.19
N TYR A 295 1.01 3.65 -25.40
CA TYR A 295 1.40 4.99 -25.86
C TYR A 295 2.87 5.04 -26.29
N PHE A 296 3.79 4.36 -25.58
CA PHE A 296 5.21 4.23 -25.96
C PHE A 296 5.42 3.74 -27.40
N TRP A 297 4.57 2.82 -27.87
CA TRP A 297 4.74 2.16 -29.17
C TRP A 297 4.25 3.03 -30.33
N ARG A 298 3.65 4.19 -30.03
CA ARG A 298 3.26 5.20 -31.01
C ARG A 298 4.24 6.38 -30.97
N VAL A 299 4.97 6.52 -32.08
CA VAL A 299 5.48 7.73 -32.77
C VAL A 299 5.12 9.12 -32.16
N GLY A 300 5.46 9.36 -30.88
CA GLY A 300 4.98 10.52 -30.11
C GLY A 300 5.89 11.74 -30.07
N LYS A 301 7.07 11.71 -30.71
CA LYS A 301 7.95 12.91 -30.79
C LYS A 301 7.32 14.12 -31.49
N TYR A 302 6.20 13.95 -32.18
CA TYR A 302 5.49 15.04 -32.86
C TYR A 302 4.30 15.63 -32.06
N GLY A 303 3.95 15.06 -30.91
CA GLY A 303 2.80 15.49 -30.09
C GLY A 303 3.07 15.61 -28.59
N MET A 304 4.17 15.03 -28.08
CA MET A 304 4.62 15.29 -26.71
C MET A 304 4.84 16.79 -26.55
N GLN A 305 4.10 17.40 -25.64
CA GLN A 305 4.58 18.65 -25.06
C GLN A 305 5.87 18.27 -24.35
N GLU A 306 6.96 19.01 -24.55
CA GLU A 306 8.32 18.62 -24.12
C GLU A 306 8.45 18.29 -22.60
N LYS A 307 7.38 18.46 -21.83
CA LYS A 307 7.26 18.46 -20.36
C LYS A 307 6.82 17.14 -19.73
N ASP A 308 6.40 16.14 -20.51
CA ASP A 308 5.89 14.88 -19.96
C ASP A 308 7.03 13.99 -19.45
N ASN A 309 6.85 13.39 -18.29
CA ASN A 309 7.85 12.56 -17.63
C ASN A 309 7.50 11.06 -17.82
N LEU A 310 8.25 10.39 -18.68
CA LEU A 310 8.04 9.00 -19.09
C LEU A 310 9.06 8.09 -18.41
N MET A 311 8.62 6.97 -17.84
CA MET A 311 9.47 5.90 -17.36
C MET A 311 9.03 4.55 -17.95
N ILE A 312 9.98 3.74 -18.39
CA ILE A 312 9.75 2.36 -18.83
C ILE A 312 10.14 1.42 -17.69
N TYR A 313 9.42 0.32 -17.53
CA TYR A 313 9.74 -0.66 -16.52
C TYR A 313 9.43 -2.07 -16.99
N GLY A 314 9.97 -3.04 -16.26
CA GLY A 314 9.64 -4.44 -16.44
C GLY A 314 10.15 -5.30 -15.32
N GLY A 315 9.82 -6.58 -15.36
CA GLY A 315 10.18 -7.49 -14.28
C GLY A 315 9.70 -8.91 -14.48
N ALA A 316 9.97 -9.72 -13.47
CA ALA A 316 9.60 -11.13 -13.43
C ALA A 316 9.22 -11.56 -12.01
N ASN A 317 8.18 -12.38 -11.90
CA ASN A 317 7.85 -13.15 -10.70
C ASN A 317 8.02 -14.64 -11.02
N TYR A 318 8.85 -15.33 -10.24
CA TYR A 318 9.14 -16.75 -10.41
C TYR A 318 8.74 -17.53 -9.16
N TYR A 319 7.98 -18.60 -9.38
CA TYR A 319 7.36 -19.46 -8.37
C TYR A 319 7.92 -20.89 -8.46
N PRO A 320 9.17 -21.11 -8.02
CA PRO A 320 9.79 -22.43 -8.06
C PRO A 320 9.10 -23.45 -7.14
N ALA A 321 8.35 -22.99 -6.13
CA ALA A 321 7.55 -23.82 -5.23
C ALA A 321 6.33 -23.03 -4.73
N SER A 322 5.31 -23.73 -4.22
CA SER A 322 4.06 -23.10 -3.74
C SER A 322 4.24 -22.16 -2.53
N ASN A 323 5.39 -22.21 -1.87
CA ASN A 323 5.73 -21.41 -0.70
C ASN A 323 6.90 -20.45 -0.95
N LEU A 324 7.33 -20.27 -2.21
CA LEU A 324 8.52 -19.50 -2.57
C LEU A 324 8.25 -18.66 -3.80
N VAL A 325 8.47 -17.35 -3.68
CA VAL A 325 8.45 -16.40 -4.80
C VAL A 325 9.78 -15.65 -4.85
N ILE A 326 10.35 -15.57 -6.05
CA ILE A 326 11.52 -14.74 -6.37
C ILE A 326 11.05 -13.68 -7.35
N TYR A 327 11.36 -12.42 -7.09
CA TYR A 327 10.92 -11.32 -7.94
C TYR A 327 12.07 -10.42 -8.36
N LEU A 328 11.90 -9.79 -9.52
CA LEU A 328 12.79 -8.80 -10.10
C LEU A 328 11.94 -7.67 -10.69
N ASN A 329 12.23 -6.44 -10.29
CA ASN A 329 11.69 -5.21 -10.84
C ASN A 329 12.85 -4.39 -11.40
N VAL A 330 12.66 -3.82 -12.59
CA VAL A 330 13.60 -2.92 -13.26
C VAL A 330 12.84 -1.69 -13.71
N ALA A 331 13.36 -0.52 -13.37
CA ALA A 331 12.83 0.78 -13.79
C ALA A 331 13.90 1.54 -14.58
N ILE A 332 13.49 2.16 -15.69
CA ILE A 332 14.33 2.89 -16.62
C ILE A 332 13.63 4.22 -16.92
N ASP A 333 14.13 5.28 -16.30
CA ASP A 333 13.56 6.62 -16.37
C ASP A 333 14.05 7.34 -17.64
N GLU A 334 15.37 7.42 -17.84
CA GLU A 334 15.99 7.89 -19.07
C GLU A 334 17.09 6.92 -19.53
N LEU A 335 17.12 6.61 -20.82
CA LEU A 335 18.15 5.72 -21.38
C LEU A 335 18.53 6.14 -22.79
N THR A 336 19.82 6.42 -22.99
CA THR A 336 20.37 6.58 -24.35
C THR A 336 21.17 5.33 -24.71
N TYR A 337 20.67 4.53 -25.66
CA TYR A 337 21.28 3.25 -26.06
C TYR A 337 22.79 3.33 -26.32
N ASN A 338 23.25 4.37 -27.04
CA ASN A 338 24.67 4.57 -27.34
C ASN A 338 25.54 4.92 -26.12
N LYS A 339 24.91 5.21 -24.98
CA LYS A 339 25.56 5.61 -23.73
C LYS A 339 25.33 4.61 -22.61
N ILE A 340 24.59 3.51 -22.81
CA ILE A 340 24.18 2.59 -21.73
C ILE A 340 25.34 1.97 -20.93
N PHE A 341 26.53 1.87 -21.54
CA PHE A 341 27.76 1.38 -20.90
C PHE A 341 28.72 2.50 -20.47
N THR A 342 28.22 3.74 -20.36
CA THR A 342 29.00 4.92 -19.93
C THR A 342 28.46 5.47 -18.62
N ASP A 343 29.26 6.26 -17.92
CA ASP A 343 28.89 6.90 -16.65
C ASP A 343 27.99 8.13 -16.83
N TRP A 344 27.48 8.37 -18.04
CA TRP A 344 26.64 9.53 -18.35
C TRP A 344 25.44 9.65 -17.39
N TRP A 345 25.27 10.82 -16.78
CA TRP A 345 24.27 11.05 -15.74
C TRP A 345 22.83 10.73 -16.21
N GLY A 346 22.53 10.92 -17.49
CA GLY A 346 21.20 10.72 -18.07
C GLY A 346 20.76 9.27 -18.24
N ASN A 347 21.61 8.26 -17.95
CA ASN A 347 21.14 6.87 -17.86
C ASN A 347 20.56 6.59 -16.49
N LYS A 348 19.28 6.90 -16.27
CA LYS A 348 18.62 6.75 -14.97
C LYS A 348 17.92 5.39 -14.90
N TYR A 349 18.31 4.55 -13.95
CA TYR A 349 17.71 3.22 -13.78
C TYR A 349 17.78 2.74 -12.34
N GLY A 350 16.90 1.79 -12.02
CA GLY A 350 16.86 1.08 -10.75
C GLY A 350 16.60 -0.40 -10.96
N VAL A 351 17.12 -1.21 -10.03
CA VAL A 351 16.88 -2.66 -9.97
C VAL A 351 16.50 -3.03 -8.55
N GLN A 352 15.45 -3.81 -8.40
CA GLN A 352 14.97 -4.31 -7.12
C GLN A 352 14.67 -5.80 -7.27
N THR A 353 15.18 -6.62 -6.36
CA THR A 353 14.96 -8.06 -6.38
C THR A 353 14.83 -8.60 -4.97
N GLY A 354 14.06 -9.66 -4.80
CA GLY A 354 13.93 -10.30 -3.52
C GLY A 354 13.38 -11.70 -3.60
N VAL A 355 13.38 -12.36 -2.44
CA VAL A 355 12.83 -13.69 -2.23
C VAL A 355 11.90 -13.65 -1.04
N SER A 356 10.70 -14.18 -1.18
CA SER A 356 9.74 -14.35 -0.08
C SER A 356 9.39 -15.82 0.08
N ILE A 357 9.46 -16.31 1.33
CA ILE A 357 9.34 -17.73 1.66
C ILE A 357 8.34 -17.91 2.79
N LYS A 358 7.29 -18.70 2.55
CA LYS A 358 6.36 -19.17 3.58
C LYS A 358 6.94 -20.41 4.26
N MET A 359 6.97 -20.42 5.59
CA MET A 359 7.67 -21.42 6.41
C MET A 359 6.70 -22.26 7.27
N PRO A 360 5.85 -23.11 6.67
CA PRO A 360 4.78 -23.83 7.39
C PRO A 360 5.28 -24.75 8.52
N LYS A 361 6.52 -25.24 8.43
CA LYS A 361 7.12 -26.08 9.48
C LYS A 361 7.36 -25.32 10.81
N PHE A 362 7.41 -24.00 10.75
CA PHE A 362 7.60 -23.12 11.91
C PHE A 362 6.30 -22.41 12.32
N ALA A 363 5.16 -22.84 11.78
CA ALA A 363 3.86 -22.27 12.12
C ALA A 363 3.52 -22.46 13.60
N LEU A 364 3.22 -21.36 14.27
CA LEU A 364 2.73 -21.32 15.66
C LEU A 364 1.20 -21.32 15.72
N THR A 365 0.54 -21.15 14.58
CA THR A 365 -0.91 -21.20 14.43
C THR A 365 -1.30 -22.29 13.44
N LYS A 366 -2.58 -22.68 13.45
CA LYS A 366 -3.09 -23.72 12.54
C LYS A 366 -3.38 -23.21 11.13
N ASN A 367 -3.62 -21.92 11.00
CA ASN A 367 -4.23 -21.33 9.81
C ASN A 367 -3.24 -20.51 8.98
N GLU A 368 -2.15 -20.04 9.59
CA GLU A 368 -1.20 -19.13 8.92
C GLU A 368 0.24 -19.59 9.15
N SER A 369 1.08 -19.37 8.13
CA SER A 369 2.50 -19.71 8.17
C SER A 369 3.34 -18.45 8.29
N PRO A 370 4.46 -18.49 9.03
CA PRO A 370 5.43 -17.40 9.04
C PRO A 370 5.96 -17.13 7.64
N VAL A 371 6.23 -15.87 7.33
CA VAL A 371 6.81 -15.44 6.06
C VAL A 371 8.11 -14.70 6.33
N ILE A 372 9.15 -15.02 5.58
CA ILE A 372 10.41 -14.27 5.56
C ILE A 372 10.64 -13.74 4.16
N THR A 373 10.91 -12.44 4.06
CA THR A 373 11.28 -11.78 2.80
C THR A 373 12.65 -11.14 2.92
N LEU A 374 13.51 -11.35 1.93
CA LEU A 374 14.79 -10.65 1.78
C LEU A 374 14.77 -9.90 0.46
N GLU A 375 15.14 -8.63 0.47
CA GLU A 375 15.10 -7.74 -0.69
C GLU A 375 16.37 -6.90 -0.80
N ALA A 376 16.85 -6.73 -2.02
CA ALA A 376 17.92 -5.81 -2.38
C ALA A 376 17.41 -4.82 -3.43
N THR A 377 17.61 -3.53 -3.18
CA THR A 377 17.21 -2.43 -4.06
C THR A 377 18.42 -1.57 -4.36
N ALA A 378 18.66 -1.23 -5.63
CA ALA A 378 19.70 -0.31 -6.05
C ALA A 378 19.13 0.68 -7.07
N ILE A 379 19.31 1.98 -6.82
CA ILE A 379 18.76 3.06 -7.65
C ILE A 379 19.86 4.06 -7.96
N ARG A 380 20.13 4.26 -9.25
CA ARG A 380 21.20 5.14 -9.72
C ARG A 380 20.89 6.61 -9.38
N PRO A 381 21.89 7.47 -9.10
CA PRO A 381 21.65 8.90 -8.91
C PRO A 381 20.84 9.53 -10.03
N TRP A 382 20.09 10.58 -9.67
CA TRP A 382 19.22 11.40 -10.52
C TRP A 382 17.95 10.70 -11.02
N THR A 383 17.73 9.43 -10.70
CA THR A 383 16.46 8.74 -10.98
C THR A 383 15.30 9.46 -10.29
N TYR A 384 14.16 9.57 -10.99
CA TYR A 384 12.92 10.30 -10.63
C TYR A 384 13.00 11.83 -10.72
N THR A 385 14.19 12.40 -10.96
CA THR A 385 14.34 13.85 -11.08
C THR A 385 13.81 14.33 -12.42
N HIS A 386 13.10 15.46 -12.39
CA HIS A 386 12.56 16.11 -13.58
C HIS A 386 12.86 17.61 -13.56
N TYR A 387 12.85 18.24 -14.72
CA TYR A 387 13.17 19.66 -14.87
C TYR A 387 11.96 20.59 -14.69
N ASP A 388 10.76 20.06 -14.92
CA ASP A 388 9.49 20.74 -14.67
C ASP A 388 8.93 20.27 -13.32
N ASN A 389 8.65 21.23 -12.44
CA ASN A 389 8.14 21.00 -11.09
C ASN A 389 6.68 20.49 -11.09
N VAL A 390 5.95 20.62 -12.20
CA VAL A 390 4.57 20.10 -12.32
C VAL A 390 4.57 18.59 -12.57
N THR A 391 5.47 18.12 -13.43
CA THR A 391 5.50 16.72 -13.93
C THR A 391 6.55 15.84 -13.25
N MET A 392 7.03 16.26 -12.08
CA MET A 392 7.90 15.43 -11.21
C MET A 392 7.23 14.10 -10.86
N TYR A 393 8.01 13.05 -10.64
CA TYR A 393 7.50 11.71 -10.33
C TYR A 393 7.03 11.59 -8.86
N SER A 394 5.98 12.34 -8.52
CA SER A 394 5.53 12.60 -7.15
C SER A 394 4.02 12.87 -7.07
N ASN A 395 3.45 12.74 -5.87
CA ASN A 395 2.09 13.14 -5.54
C ASN A 395 2.07 13.75 -4.14
N GLU A 396 1.59 14.99 -3.99
CA GLU A 396 1.47 15.68 -2.70
C GLU A 396 2.74 15.63 -1.84
N ARG A 397 3.90 15.87 -2.46
CA ARG A 397 5.24 15.91 -1.87
C ARG A 397 5.80 14.56 -1.41
N LEU A 398 5.22 13.46 -1.88
CA LEU A 398 5.78 12.12 -1.75
C LEU A 398 6.18 11.57 -3.12
N PRO A 399 7.30 10.84 -3.24
CA PRO A 399 7.71 10.25 -4.51
C PRO A 399 6.75 9.13 -4.91
N LEU A 400 6.40 9.05 -6.19
CA LEU A 400 5.66 7.91 -6.74
C LEU A 400 6.55 6.67 -6.86
N GLY A 401 7.86 6.85 -7.01
CA GLY A 401 8.83 5.76 -7.11
C GLY A 401 9.29 5.27 -5.74
N TYR A 402 10.59 4.98 -5.63
CA TYR A 402 11.12 4.43 -4.39
C TYR A 402 11.07 5.43 -3.21
N PRO A 403 10.53 5.05 -2.04
CA PRO A 403 10.30 5.97 -0.93
C PRO A 403 11.56 6.63 -0.35
N LYS A 404 12.73 5.98 -0.47
CA LYS A 404 14.01 6.51 0.02
C LYS A 404 14.73 7.39 -1.01
N GLY A 405 14.14 7.63 -2.18
CA GLY A 405 14.73 8.41 -3.26
C GLY A 405 15.66 7.60 -4.15
N SER A 406 16.81 8.18 -4.50
CA SER A 406 17.78 7.60 -5.44
C SER A 406 19.21 7.71 -4.91
N ASN A 407 20.19 7.36 -5.73
CA ASN A 407 21.61 7.25 -5.37
C ASN A 407 21.87 6.34 -4.16
N LEU A 408 21.29 5.14 -4.18
CA LEU A 408 21.29 4.27 -3.02
C LEU A 408 21.40 2.78 -3.35
N VAL A 409 21.84 2.04 -2.34
CA VAL A 409 21.68 0.58 -2.22
C VAL A 409 21.00 0.31 -0.88
N ASP A 410 19.90 -0.44 -0.90
CA ASP A 410 19.15 -0.82 0.29
C ASP A 410 19.01 -2.34 0.37
N LEU A 411 19.28 -2.89 1.56
CA LEU A 411 19.03 -4.28 1.88
C LEU A 411 17.96 -4.35 2.96
N THR A 412 16.83 -4.97 2.66
CA THR A 412 15.69 -5.09 3.57
C THR A 412 15.38 -6.56 3.85
N ALA A 413 15.15 -6.88 5.12
CA ALA A 413 14.63 -8.16 5.58
C ALA A 413 13.32 -7.93 6.34
N GLU A 414 12.29 -8.71 6.04
CA GLU A 414 11.02 -8.67 6.75
C GLU A 414 10.63 -10.08 7.24
N LEU A 415 10.15 -10.17 8.47
CA LEU A 415 9.56 -11.35 9.08
C LEU A 415 8.12 -11.02 9.48
N ASN A 416 7.18 -11.84 9.00
CA ASN A 416 5.79 -11.81 9.44
C ASN A 416 5.49 -13.11 10.18
N LEU A 417 5.28 -13.03 11.49
CA LEU A 417 5.12 -14.17 12.37
C LEU A 417 3.71 -14.18 12.98
N PRO A 418 2.78 -14.99 12.45
CA PRO A 418 1.51 -15.29 13.10
C PRO A 418 1.77 -15.95 14.46
N LEU A 419 1.11 -15.44 15.50
CA LEU A 419 1.18 -15.89 16.88
C LEU A 419 -0.19 -16.45 17.32
N PRO A 420 -0.24 -17.28 18.39
CA PRO A 420 -1.51 -17.72 18.96
C PRO A 420 -2.42 -16.55 19.35
N TRP A 421 -3.73 -16.81 19.42
CA TRP A 421 -4.76 -15.82 19.75
C TRP A 421 -4.85 -14.66 18.76
N GLU A 422 -4.83 -14.92 17.44
CA GLU A 422 -5.03 -13.87 16.41
C GLU A 422 -4.09 -12.66 16.61
N MET A 423 -2.88 -12.96 17.11
CA MET A 423 -1.80 -11.99 17.24
C MET A 423 -0.83 -12.18 16.09
N ARG A 424 -0.11 -11.12 15.72
CA ARG A 424 0.97 -11.19 14.73
C ARG A 424 2.13 -10.33 15.17
N TRP A 425 3.36 -10.80 14.98
CA TRP A 425 4.55 -9.98 15.10
C TRP A 425 5.17 -9.79 13.73
N ASP A 426 5.25 -8.54 13.28
CA ASP A 426 5.95 -8.17 12.07
C ASP A 426 7.24 -7.40 12.43
N SER A 427 8.32 -7.70 11.73
CA SER A 427 9.63 -7.10 11.95
C SER A 427 10.30 -6.82 10.62
N GLN A 428 10.66 -5.57 10.36
CA GLN A 428 11.41 -5.17 9.17
C GLN A 428 12.72 -4.51 9.58
N PHE A 429 13.82 -4.97 9.01
CA PHE A 429 15.15 -4.41 9.17
C PHE A 429 15.69 -3.98 7.82
N SER A 430 16.06 -2.71 7.66
CA SER A 430 16.64 -2.19 6.42
C SER A 430 17.98 -1.51 6.67
N CYS A 431 18.93 -1.73 5.77
CA CYS A 431 20.26 -1.11 5.77
C CYS A 431 20.45 -0.36 4.46
N THR A 432 20.42 0.97 4.52
CA THR A 432 20.56 1.82 3.33
C THR A 432 21.92 2.52 3.31
N TRP A 433 22.65 2.37 2.20
CA TRP A 433 23.77 3.22 1.82
C TRP A 433 23.27 4.22 0.79
N GLN A 434 23.45 5.52 1.03
CA GLN A 434 22.96 6.56 0.12
C GLN A 434 23.98 7.70 0.01
N GLY A 435 24.38 8.01 -1.21
CA GLY A 435 25.21 9.18 -1.51
C GLY A 435 24.39 10.47 -1.45
N SER A 436 25.04 11.60 -1.18
CA SER A 436 24.36 12.89 -1.00
C SER A 436 24.05 13.65 -2.30
N VAL A 437 24.64 13.23 -3.43
CA VAL A 437 24.45 13.91 -4.73
C VAL A 437 23.39 13.20 -5.56
N GLY A 438 22.42 13.94 -6.10
CA GLY A 438 21.40 13.37 -6.99
C GLY A 438 20.52 12.30 -6.33
N ASN A 439 20.30 12.37 -5.02
CA ASN A 439 19.61 11.34 -4.25
C ASN A 439 18.12 11.63 -3.97
N ASP A 440 17.66 12.82 -4.36
CA ASP A 440 16.34 13.33 -4.05
C ASP A 440 15.59 13.67 -5.34
N TRP A 441 14.38 13.14 -5.47
CA TRP A 441 13.50 13.35 -6.62
C TRP A 441 13.11 14.83 -6.78
N ARG A 442 13.23 15.65 -5.72
CA ARG A 442 12.95 17.10 -5.71
C ARG A 442 13.98 17.93 -6.46
N LEU A 443 15.13 17.35 -6.80
CA LEU A 443 16.21 18.07 -7.46
C LEU A 443 15.83 18.36 -8.92
N ASN A 444 16.08 19.59 -9.36
CA ASN A 444 15.94 19.97 -10.77
C ASN A 444 17.27 19.73 -11.49
N TYR A 445 17.32 18.71 -12.35
CA TYR A 445 18.56 18.34 -13.00
C TYR A 445 19.14 19.41 -13.95
N HIS A 446 18.34 20.34 -14.49
CA HIS A 446 18.87 21.45 -15.33
C HIS A 446 19.74 22.43 -14.54
N THR A 447 19.49 22.55 -13.23
CA THR A 447 20.33 23.37 -12.35
C THR A 447 21.72 22.77 -12.16
N TYR A 448 21.83 21.44 -12.23
CA TYR A 448 23.07 20.71 -12.02
C TYR A 448 23.80 20.38 -13.32
N PHE A 449 23.06 20.18 -14.40
CA PHE A 449 23.57 19.86 -15.73
C PHE A 449 23.07 20.89 -16.75
N PRO A 450 23.60 22.13 -16.73
CA PRO A 450 23.28 23.12 -17.74
C PRO A 450 23.66 22.62 -19.15
N GLY A 451 23.05 23.23 -20.17
CA GLY A 451 23.03 22.70 -21.54
C GLY A 451 24.41 22.47 -22.18
N ASP A 452 25.46 23.11 -21.67
CA ASP A 452 26.86 22.91 -22.06
C ASP A 452 27.45 21.57 -21.57
N ILE A 453 26.98 21.03 -20.44
CA ILE A 453 27.48 19.77 -19.87
C ILE A 453 26.45 18.64 -19.84
N VAL A 454 25.17 18.92 -20.11
CA VAL A 454 24.07 17.94 -20.06
C VAL A 454 24.34 16.65 -20.87
N ASN A 455 25.11 16.75 -21.95
CA ASN A 455 25.43 15.62 -22.81
C ASN A 455 26.72 14.87 -22.44
N THR A 456 27.53 15.40 -21.52
CA THR A 456 28.86 14.87 -21.19
C THR A 456 29.07 14.63 -19.69
N ALA A 457 28.22 15.19 -18.83
CA ALA A 457 28.35 15.02 -17.39
C ALA A 457 28.17 13.55 -16.98
N GLU A 458 28.91 13.15 -15.95
CA GLU A 458 28.91 11.80 -15.42
C GLU A 458 28.25 11.81 -14.04
N ALA A 459 27.68 10.67 -13.64
CA ALA A 459 27.19 10.45 -12.29
C ALA A 459 27.56 9.05 -11.84
N TYR A 460 28.06 8.95 -10.62
CA TYR A 460 28.59 7.70 -10.07
C TYR A 460 27.73 7.18 -8.93
N TRP A 461 27.74 5.87 -8.73
CA TRP A 461 27.04 5.25 -7.61
C TRP A 461 27.57 5.74 -6.27
N LEU A 462 26.65 6.09 -5.36
CA LEU A 462 26.94 6.61 -4.03
C LEU A 462 27.79 7.89 -4.06
N GLU A 463 27.63 8.72 -5.10
CA GLU A 463 28.35 9.99 -5.23
C GLU A 463 28.02 10.96 -4.09
N GLY A 464 29.05 11.68 -3.62
CA GLY A 464 28.98 12.59 -2.49
C GLY A 464 29.31 11.92 -1.15
N ASP A 465 28.80 12.51 -0.07
CA ASP A 465 28.92 11.95 1.27
C ASP A 465 27.99 10.74 1.40
N VAL A 466 28.56 9.58 1.74
CA VAL A 466 27.80 8.34 1.88
C VAL A 466 27.28 8.20 3.30
N SER A 467 25.95 8.25 3.42
CA SER A 467 25.25 7.90 4.66
C SER A 467 25.03 6.39 4.77
N PHE A 468 25.06 5.87 5.99
CA PHE A 468 24.64 4.49 6.30
C PHE A 468 23.54 4.54 7.37
N THR A 469 22.33 4.12 6.99
CA THR A 469 21.12 4.28 7.80
C THR A 469 20.46 2.93 8.02
N PRO A 470 20.85 2.19 9.08
CA PRO A 470 20.13 1.00 9.52
C PRO A 470 18.86 1.39 10.28
N VAL A 471 17.72 0.83 9.90
CA VAL A 471 16.41 1.04 10.52
C VAL A 471 15.82 -0.32 10.90
N TRP A 472 15.38 -0.45 12.14
CA TRP A 472 14.66 -1.63 12.63
C TRP A 472 13.28 -1.24 13.13
N THR A 473 12.24 -1.77 12.50
CA THR A 473 10.85 -1.56 12.88
C THR A 473 10.22 -2.88 13.31
N ASN A 474 9.51 -2.87 14.44
CA ASN A 474 8.78 -4.00 14.98
C ASN A 474 7.36 -3.58 15.30
N THR A 475 6.39 -4.42 14.94
CA THR A 475 4.97 -4.21 15.23
C THR A 475 4.34 -5.48 15.74
N ILE A 476 3.56 -5.36 16.80
CA ILE A 476 2.72 -6.43 17.34
C ILE A 476 1.27 -6.03 17.11
N HIS A 477 0.58 -6.87 16.36
CA HIS A 477 -0.85 -6.78 16.09
C HIS A 477 -1.59 -7.65 17.11
N LEU A 478 -2.62 -7.07 17.73
CA LEU A 478 -3.50 -7.74 18.69
C LEU A 478 -4.94 -7.62 18.18
N ASP A 479 -5.37 -8.62 17.40
CA ASP A 479 -6.68 -8.63 16.72
C ASP A 479 -7.64 -9.69 17.30
N PHE A 480 -7.37 -10.17 18.51
CA PHE A 480 -8.14 -11.23 19.17
C PHE A 480 -9.57 -10.86 19.56
N MET A 481 -9.95 -9.59 19.44
CA MET A 481 -11.25 -9.06 19.84
C MET A 481 -12.12 -8.80 18.61
N ALA A 482 -13.39 -9.20 18.66
CA ALA A 482 -14.29 -9.15 17.50
C ALA A 482 -14.43 -7.78 16.84
N HIS A 483 -14.24 -6.70 17.60
CA HIS A 483 -14.43 -5.34 17.12
C HIS A 483 -13.28 -4.41 17.50
N HIS A 484 -12.17 -4.93 18.03
CA HIS A 484 -11.04 -4.10 18.44
C HIS A 484 -9.73 -4.63 17.87
N SER A 485 -8.98 -3.72 17.27
CA SER A 485 -7.62 -3.96 16.77
C SER A 485 -6.66 -3.05 17.48
N PHE A 486 -5.49 -3.58 17.82
CA PHE A 486 -4.39 -2.80 18.39
C PHE A 486 -3.09 -3.09 17.65
N ILE A 487 -2.30 -2.04 17.40
CA ILE A 487 -0.93 -2.12 16.97
C ILE A 487 -0.05 -1.48 18.03
N LEU A 488 0.97 -2.21 18.48
CA LEU A 488 2.05 -1.69 19.30
C LEU A 488 3.34 -1.80 18.51
N GLY A 489 4.11 -0.72 18.39
CA GLY A 489 5.33 -0.80 17.62
C GLY A 489 6.44 0.13 18.08
N HIS A 490 7.62 -0.21 17.60
CA HIS A 490 8.87 0.46 17.87
C HIS A 490 9.71 0.50 16.60
N SER A 491 10.17 1.69 16.23
CA SER A 491 11.14 1.89 15.16
C SER A 491 12.40 2.54 15.71
N SER A 492 13.56 2.06 15.28
CA SER A 492 14.86 2.58 15.69
C SER A 492 15.77 2.78 14.51
N THR A 493 16.38 3.96 14.41
CA THR A 493 17.54 4.19 13.53
C THR A 493 18.81 3.89 14.32
N LEU A 494 19.63 2.94 13.87
CA LEU A 494 20.79 2.42 14.62
C LEU A 494 22.11 3.06 14.18
N ASN A 495 22.23 4.38 14.33
CA ASN A 495 23.45 5.13 14.02
C ASN A 495 23.95 5.94 15.24
N LYS A 496 24.98 6.78 15.06
CA LYS A 496 25.55 7.61 16.16
C LYS A 496 24.52 8.55 16.81
N GLU A 497 23.47 8.92 16.08
CA GLU A 497 22.35 9.73 16.54
C GLU A 497 21.08 8.88 16.57
N SER A 498 21.14 7.75 17.28
CA SER A 498 20.04 6.79 17.29
C SER A 498 18.72 7.47 17.70
N ARG A 499 17.70 7.34 16.86
CA ARG A 499 16.35 7.87 17.12
C ARG A 499 15.40 6.71 17.31
N HIS A 500 14.53 6.84 18.30
CA HIS A 500 13.50 5.86 18.60
C HIS A 500 12.11 6.46 18.42
N GLN A 501 11.22 5.67 17.85
CA GLN A 501 9.81 6.01 17.67
C GLN A 501 8.98 4.90 18.28
N LEU A 502 8.16 5.23 19.26
CA LEU A 502 7.15 4.33 19.81
C LEU A 502 5.79 4.74 19.27
N PHE A 503 5.01 3.77 18.81
CA PHE A 503 3.68 4.01 18.28
C PHE A 503 2.69 3.00 18.80
N LEU A 504 1.50 3.48 19.11
CA LEU A 504 0.35 2.68 19.53
C LEU A 504 -0.85 3.13 18.72
N SER A 505 -1.53 2.20 18.05
CA SER A 505 -2.77 2.46 17.35
C SER A 505 -3.85 1.54 17.93
N TRP A 506 -5.02 2.09 18.21
CA TRP A 506 -6.20 1.35 18.62
C TRP A 506 -7.36 1.74 17.73
N GLN A 507 -8.09 0.75 17.22
CA GLN A 507 -9.32 0.96 16.48
C GLN A 507 -10.43 0.10 17.04
N PHE A 508 -11.58 0.71 17.25
CA PHE A 508 -12.87 0.05 17.36
C PHE A 508 -13.58 0.10 16.02
N PHE A 509 -14.08 -1.04 15.55
CA PHE A 509 -14.77 -1.18 14.27
C PHE A 509 -16.06 -1.99 14.44
N TYR A 510 -17.23 -1.36 14.24
CA TYR A 510 -18.52 -1.98 14.47
C TYR A 510 -19.53 -1.73 13.37
#